data_AF-A0A7W3TJ28-F1
#
_entry.id   AF-A0A7W3TJ28-F1
#
_cell.length_a   1.000
_cell.length_b   1.000
_cell.length_c   1.000
_cell.angle_alpha   90.00
_cell.angle_beta   90.00
_cell.angle_gamma   90.00
#
_symmetry.space_group_name_H-M   'P 1'
#
loop_
_entity.id
_entity.type
_entity.pdbx_description
1 polymer ?
#
loop_
_entity_poly.entity_id
_entity_poly.type
_entity_poly.pdbx_seq_one_letter_code
_entity_poly.pdbx_strand_id
1 'polypeptide(L)'
;MSLELYVSDRLEEALTIQYERIKDRNVRDTFVRKLEKQLDRLLAESIDWDIKQPTDAQLSYATLIAKQMGIPLPVEARKYRFHTAMFLETYASRIREAPDTEKGSAA
;
A
#
# COMPACT_ATOMS: atom_id res chain seq x y z
N MET A 1 -3.10 11.59 19.46
CA MET A 1 -1.82 10.88 19.36
C MET A 1 -0.87 11.77 18.55
N SER A 2 0.34 12.03 19.04
CA SER A 2 1.37 12.81 18.34
C SER A 2 2.64 11.98 18.20
N LEU A 3 3.43 12.28 17.17
CA LEU A 3 4.78 11.73 16.96
C LEU A 3 5.78 12.88 17.08
N GLU A 4 6.85 12.66 17.83
CA GLU A 4 7.96 13.62 17.94
C GLU A 4 9.06 13.23 16.97
N LEU A 5 9.45 14.16 16.09
CA LEU A 5 10.46 13.94 15.06
C LEU A 5 11.60 14.93 15.27
N TYR A 6 12.84 14.44 15.19
CA TYR A 6 14.00 15.31 15.21
C TYR A 6 14.07 16.18 13.95
N VAL A 7 14.33 17.47 14.16
CA VAL A 7 14.63 18.46 13.13
C VAL A 7 15.96 19.08 13.51
N SER A 8 16.85 19.27 12.52
CA SER A 8 18.12 19.94 12.79
C SER A 8 17.92 21.44 13.04
N ASP A 9 18.78 22.04 13.85
CA ASP A 9 18.72 23.47 14.19
C ASP A 9 18.62 24.37 12.95
N ARG A 10 19.42 24.06 11.92
CA ARG A 10 19.37 24.78 10.63
C ARG A 10 17.99 24.72 9.96
N LEU A 11 17.31 23.59 10.05
CA LEU A 11 15.97 23.44 9.48
C LEU A 11 14.93 24.14 10.36
N GLU A 12 15.08 24.11 11.68
CA GLU A 12 14.22 24.85 12.61
C GLU A 12 14.26 26.37 12.36
N GLU A 13 15.45 26.94 12.18
CA GLU A 13 15.62 28.36 11.80
C GLU A 13 14.91 28.67 10.48
N ALA A 14 15.08 27.82 9.47
CA ALA A 14 14.42 27.98 8.18
C ALA A 14 12.89 27.87 8.28
N LEU A 15 12.37 26.97 9.12
CA LEU A 15 10.95 26.82 9.40
C LEU A 15 10.36 28.06 10.08
N THR A 16 11.12 28.71 10.97
CA THR A 16 10.72 29.97 11.61
C THR A 16 10.51 31.07 10.56
N ILE A 17 11.43 31.21 9.61
CA ILE A 17 11.28 32.16 8.50
C ILE A 17 10.09 31.79 7.61
N GLN A 18 9.93 30.49 7.31
CA GLN A 18 8.81 30.01 6.50
C GLN A 18 7.47 30.29 7.19
N TYR A 19 7.39 30.14 8.51
CA TYR A 19 6.22 30.44 9.33
C TYR A 19 5.77 31.90 9.19
N GLU A 20 6.71 32.83 9.16
CA GLU A 20 6.42 34.24 8.89
C GLU A 20 5.90 34.46 7.47
N ARG A 21 6.46 33.77 6.47
CA ARG A 21 6.07 33.91 5.06
C ARG A 21 4.66 33.38 4.77
N ILE A 22 4.24 32.31 5.43
CA ILE A 22 2.90 31.72 5.24
C ILE A 22 1.77 32.54 5.89
N LYS A 23 2.08 33.70 6.49
CA LYS A 23 1.05 34.70 6.82
C LYS A 23 0.39 35.25 5.55
N ASP A 24 1.11 35.28 4.43
CA ASP A 24 0.52 35.50 3.11
C ASP A 24 -0.24 34.26 2.64
N ARG A 25 -1.50 34.45 2.21
CA ARG A 25 -2.40 33.35 1.83
C ARG A 25 -1.91 32.57 0.61
N ASN A 26 -1.40 33.24 -0.42
CA ASN A 26 -0.95 32.57 -1.65
C ASN A 26 0.31 31.74 -1.40
N VAL A 27 1.22 32.29 -0.58
CA VAL A 27 2.42 31.57 -0.14
C VAL A 27 2.04 30.36 0.71
N ARG A 28 1.10 30.53 1.65
CA ARG A 28 0.59 29.44 2.49
C ARG A 28 0.00 28.31 1.67
N ASP A 29 -0.91 28.62 0.75
CA ASP A 29 -1.62 27.60 -0.03
C ASP A 29 -0.64 26.81 -0.91
N THR A 30 0.39 27.47 -1.45
CA THR A 30 1.46 26.80 -2.21
C THR A 30 2.32 25.91 -1.32
N PHE A 31 2.72 26.40 -0.15
CA PHE A 31 3.53 25.64 0.81
C PHE A 31 2.79 24.41 1.35
N VAL A 32 1.53 24.58 1.76
CA VAL A 32 0.69 23.49 2.29
C VAL A 32 0.52 22.39 1.25
N ARG A 33 0.15 22.71 0.01
CA ARG A 33 0.00 21.70 -1.06
C ARG A 33 1.27 20.92 -1.32
N LYS A 34 2.43 21.60 -1.27
CA LYS A 34 3.73 20.95 -1.43
C LYS A 34 4.02 20.02 -0.25
N LEU A 35 3.79 20.50 0.97
CA LEU A 35 4.03 19.73 2.19
C LEU A 35 3.12 18.50 2.27
N GLU A 36 1.83 18.65 1.98
CA GLU A 36 0.86 17.54 1.92
C GLU A 36 1.32 16.44 0.99
N LYS A 37 1.67 16.79 -0.26
CA LYS A 37 2.14 15.81 -1.26
C LYS A 37 3.41 15.08 -0.82
N GLN A 38 4.34 15.79 -0.19
CA GLN A 38 5.59 15.20 0.28
C GLN A 38 5.37 14.30 1.50
N LEU A 39 4.53 14.73 2.43
CA LEU A 39 4.26 14.02 3.67
C LEU A 39 3.43 12.75 3.42
N ASP A 40 2.41 12.80 2.56
CA ASP A 40 1.60 11.64 2.17
C ASP A 40 2.48 10.50 1.63
N ARG A 41 3.37 10.83 0.70
CA ARG A 41 4.35 9.89 0.16
C ARG A 41 5.29 9.34 1.23
N LEU A 42 5.87 10.21 2.06
CA LEU A 42 6.82 9.80 3.10
C LEU A 42 6.16 8.85 4.09
N LEU A 43 4.96 9.18 4.57
CA LEU A 43 4.21 8.34 5.51
C LEU A 43 3.89 6.97 4.89
N ALA A 44 3.42 6.93 3.65
CA ALA A 44 3.17 5.67 2.95
C ALA A 44 4.44 4.80 2.81
N GLU A 45 5.60 5.43 2.65
CA GLU A 45 6.90 4.74 2.59
C GLU A 45 7.37 4.26 3.98
N SER A 46 7.12 5.03 5.05
CA SER A 46 7.57 4.74 6.43
C SER A 46 6.70 3.76 7.22
N ILE A 47 5.46 3.54 6.81
CA ILE A 47 4.55 2.57 7.44
C ILE A 47 5.11 1.14 7.33
N ASP A 48 4.79 0.27 8.30
CA ASP A 48 5.21 -1.14 8.29
C ASP A 48 4.71 -1.87 7.03
N TRP A 49 5.55 -2.78 6.51
CA TRP A 49 5.31 -3.41 5.21
C TRP A 49 4.01 -4.23 5.15
N ASP A 50 3.63 -4.83 6.26
CA ASP A 50 2.50 -5.77 6.44
C ASP A 50 1.14 -5.06 6.35
N ILE A 51 1.07 -3.81 6.81
CA ILE A 51 -0.13 -2.96 6.76
C ILE A 51 -0.21 -2.08 5.51
N LYS A 52 0.78 -2.13 4.61
CA LYS A 52 0.68 -1.49 3.28
C LYS A 52 -0.37 -2.17 2.41
N GLN A 53 -0.81 -1.48 1.37
CA GLN A 53 -1.63 -2.10 0.33
C GLN A 53 -0.84 -3.17 -0.44
N PRO A 54 -1.51 -4.26 -0.88
CA PRO A 54 -0.86 -5.25 -1.73
C PRO A 54 -0.51 -4.62 -3.08
N THR A 55 0.48 -5.18 -3.78
CA THR A 55 0.80 -4.71 -5.14
C THR A 55 -0.29 -5.12 -6.13
N ASP A 56 -0.43 -4.40 -7.24
CA ASP A 56 -1.39 -4.75 -8.30
C ASP A 56 -1.19 -6.18 -8.82
N ALA A 57 0.06 -6.63 -8.90
CA ALA A 57 0.41 -8.00 -9.28
C ALA A 57 -0.08 -9.02 -8.23
N GLN A 58 0.11 -8.74 -6.93
CA GLN A 58 -0.38 -9.59 -5.84
C GLN A 58 -1.91 -9.67 -5.85
N LEU A 59 -2.60 -8.53 -6.00
CA LEU A 59 -4.07 -8.47 -6.09
C LEU A 59 -4.61 -9.21 -7.31
N SER A 60 -4.00 -9.01 -8.47
CA SER A 60 -4.39 -9.69 -9.71
C SER A 60 -4.24 -11.20 -9.57
N TYR A 61 -3.13 -11.65 -9.00
CA TYR A 61 -2.89 -13.06 -8.79
C TYR A 61 -3.84 -13.66 -7.74
N ALA A 62 -4.05 -12.99 -6.61
CA ALA A 62 -5.00 -13.44 -5.59
C ALA A 62 -6.43 -13.54 -6.14
N THR A 63 -6.83 -12.60 -7.01
CA THR A 63 -8.13 -12.62 -7.68
C THR A 63 -8.25 -13.81 -8.65
N LEU A 64 -7.19 -14.12 -9.41
CA LEU A 64 -7.15 -15.28 -10.28
C LEU A 64 -7.30 -16.57 -9.49
N ILE A 65 -6.55 -16.71 -8.39
CA ILE A 65 -6.62 -17.87 -7.49
C ILE A 65 -8.03 -18.03 -6.91
N ALA A 66 -8.61 -16.95 -6.38
CA ALA A 66 -9.96 -16.94 -5.83
C ALA A 66 -10.99 -17.45 -6.85
N LYS A 67 -10.89 -16.97 -8.09
CA LYS A 67 -11.75 -17.39 -9.20
C LYS A 67 -11.57 -18.88 -9.55
N GLN A 68 -10.34 -19.37 -9.66
CA GLN A 68 -10.07 -20.77 -10.00
C GLN A 68 -10.54 -21.74 -8.92
N MET A 69 -10.42 -21.35 -7.65
CA MET A 69 -10.84 -22.16 -6.51
C MET A 69 -12.33 -22.01 -6.17
N GLY A 70 -13.05 -21.12 -6.83
CA GLY A 70 -14.46 -20.83 -6.53
C GLY A 70 -14.69 -20.21 -5.13
N ILE A 71 -13.67 -19.56 -4.56
CA ILE A 71 -13.73 -18.95 -3.22
C ILE A 71 -13.76 -17.42 -3.32
N PRO A 72 -14.39 -16.71 -2.38
CA PRO A 72 -14.30 -15.25 -2.31
C PRO A 72 -12.91 -14.81 -1.85
N LEU A 73 -12.40 -13.69 -2.41
CA LEU A 73 -11.21 -13.03 -1.89
C LEU A 73 -11.58 -12.19 -0.65
N PRO A 74 -10.99 -12.45 0.54
CA PRO A 74 -11.27 -11.69 1.75
C PRO A 74 -11.07 -10.18 1.57
N VAL A 75 -11.81 -9.36 2.32
CA VAL A 75 -11.71 -7.89 2.23
C VAL A 75 -10.34 -7.41 2.71
N GLU A 76 -9.82 -8.05 3.74
CA GLU A 76 -8.53 -7.80 4.36
C GLU A 76 -7.40 -8.11 3.38
N ALA A 77 -7.51 -9.23 2.64
CA ALA A 77 -6.58 -9.60 1.58
C ALA A 77 -6.64 -8.67 0.35
N ARG A 78 -7.66 -7.83 0.24
CA ARG A 78 -7.72 -6.74 -0.75
C ARG A 78 -7.06 -5.45 -0.28
N LYS A 79 -6.99 -5.25 1.04
CA LYS A 79 -6.57 -3.98 1.66
C LYS A 79 -5.15 -4.00 2.18
N TYR A 80 -4.68 -5.15 2.65
CA TYR A 80 -3.44 -5.26 3.41
C TYR A 80 -2.54 -6.37 2.85
N ARG A 81 -1.27 -6.03 2.66
CA ARG A 81 -0.27 -6.89 2.04
C ARG A 81 -0.04 -8.17 2.84
N PHE A 82 -0.08 -8.11 4.16
CA PHE A 82 0.00 -9.29 5.01
C PHE A 82 -1.08 -10.32 4.69
N HIS A 83 -2.34 -9.89 4.65
CA HIS A 83 -3.47 -10.78 4.39
C HIS A 83 -3.45 -11.33 2.97
N THR A 84 -2.98 -10.56 1.98
CA THR A 84 -2.77 -11.07 0.62
C THR A 84 -1.67 -12.11 0.58
N ALA A 85 -0.55 -11.88 1.26
CA ALA A 85 0.55 -12.86 1.31
C ALA A 85 0.08 -14.19 1.91
N MET A 86 -0.64 -14.14 3.04
CA MET A 86 -1.24 -15.32 3.68
C MET A 86 -2.22 -16.05 2.76
N PHE A 87 -3.07 -15.31 2.03
CA PHE A 87 -3.98 -15.89 1.06
C PHE A 87 -3.22 -16.60 -0.07
N LEU A 88 -2.20 -15.94 -0.65
CA LEU A 88 -1.39 -16.52 -1.71
C LEU A 88 -0.66 -17.77 -1.23
N GLU A 89 -0.05 -17.75 -0.03
CA GLU A 89 0.62 -18.91 0.54
C GLU A 89 -0.32 -20.10 0.74
N THR A 90 -1.56 -19.84 1.18
CA THR A 90 -2.55 -20.89 1.44
C THR A 90 -3.04 -21.58 0.17
N TYR A 91 -3.20 -20.83 -0.93
CA TYR A 91 -3.93 -21.31 -2.12
C TYR A 91 -3.08 -21.42 -3.40
N ALA A 92 -1.92 -20.75 -3.50
CA ALA A 92 -1.11 -20.78 -4.73
C ALA A 92 -0.49 -22.15 -5.03
N SER A 93 -0.13 -22.92 -3.99
CA SER A 93 0.38 -24.29 -4.14
C SER A 93 -0.68 -25.23 -4.72
N ARG A 94 -1.94 -25.09 -4.29
CA ARG A 94 -3.06 -25.95 -4.73
C ARG A 94 -3.38 -25.84 -6.21
N ILE A 95 -3.13 -24.68 -6.82
CA ILE A 95 -3.30 -24.48 -8.27
C ILE A 95 -2.15 -25.10 -9.06
N ARG A 96 -0.92 -25.10 -8.52
CA ARG A 96 0.21 -25.78 -9.17
C ARG A 96 0.07 -27.30 -9.16
N GLU A 97 -0.63 -27.84 -8.17
CA GLU A 97 -0.87 -29.27 -8.03
C GLU A 97 -2.08 -29.79 -8.80
N ALA A 98 -2.96 -28.92 -9.32
CA ALA A 98 -4.09 -29.32 -10.16
C ALA A 98 -3.61 -29.61 -11.59
N PRO A 99 -3.47 -30.88 -12.02
CA PRO A 99 -3.06 -31.22 -13.37
C PRO A 99 -4.30 -31.26 -14.28
N ASP A 100 -4.12 -30.88 -15.54
CA ASP A 100 -5.01 -31.19 -16.67
C ASP A 100 -5.59 -32.61 -16.53
N THR A 101 -6.81 -32.71 -16.00
CA THR A 101 -7.56 -33.98 -15.92
C THR A 101 -8.93 -33.83 -16.56
N GLU A 102 -9.03 -33.05 -17.64
CA GLU A 102 -10.17 -33.12 -18.57
C GLU A 102 -9.72 -32.87 -20.02
N LYS A 103 -9.01 -33.84 -20.61
CA LYS A 103 -9.16 -34.12 -22.04
C LYS A 103 -9.74 -35.52 -22.18
N GLY A 104 -11.05 -35.56 -22.33
CA GLY A 104 -11.85 -36.76 -22.50
C GLY A 104 -11.31 -37.63 -23.63
N SER A 105 -10.99 -38.86 -23.24
CA SER A 105 -11.20 -40.04 -24.06
C SER A 105 -12.70 -40.13 -24.39
N ALA A 106 -13.05 -40.07 -25.65
CA ALA A 106 -14.25 -40.74 -26.17
C ALA A 106 -13.93 -41.15 -27.62
N ALA A 107 -13.99 -42.46 -27.80
CA ALA A 107 -13.84 -43.19 -29.05
C ALA A 107 -15.00 -42.93 -30.03
#